data_AF-A0A351QU19-F1
#
_entry.id   AF-A0A351QU19-F1
#
_cell.length_a   1.000
_cell.length_b   1.000
_cell.length_c   1.000
_cell.angle_alpha   90.00
_cell.angle_beta   90.00
_cell.angle_gamma   90.00
#
_symmetry.space_group_name_H-M   'P 1'
#
loop_
_entity.id
_entity.type
_entity.pdbx_description
1 polymer ?
#
loop_
_entity_poly.entity_id
_entity_poly.type
_entity_poly.pdbx_seq_one_letter_code
_entity_poly.pdbx_strand_id
1 'polypeptide(L)'
;YPILLEVIVKNKEITFNIFSNEEERDPHYEIRSEIEKEIKPKKEIIYDYSLEEGKMVIEKNGVNGYIVNTYRIRYENGKIVEKILVGESIYASKNTVVRIGKD
;
A
#
# COMPACT_ATOMS: atom_id res chain seq x y z
N TYR A 1 19.37 27.34 0.64
CA TYR A 1 17.96 27.15 1.01
C TYR A 1 17.85 27.02 2.53
N PRO A 2 17.33 28.02 3.25
CA PRO A 2 17.22 27.93 4.69
C PRO A 2 16.25 26.82 5.08
N ILE A 3 16.62 26.07 6.11
CA ILE A 3 15.72 25.16 6.83
C ILE A 3 15.43 25.86 8.15
N LEU A 4 14.16 26.05 8.48
CA LEU A 4 13.77 26.47 9.82
C LEU A 4 13.53 25.21 10.64
N LEU A 5 14.34 25.04 11.69
CA LEU A 5 14.15 24.01 12.69
C LEU A 5 13.54 24.66 13.93
N GLU A 6 12.34 24.27 14.29
CA GLU A 6 11.70 24.64 15.54
C GLU A 6 11.69 23.44 16.49
N VAL A 7 12.15 23.66 17.73
CA VAL A 7 12.17 22.63 18.78
C VAL A 7 11.27 23.07 19.91
N ILE A 8 10.26 22.25 20.21
CA ILE A 8 9.30 22.50 21.29
C ILE A 8 9.51 21.44 22.37
N VAL A 9 9.70 21.87 23.62
CA VAL A 9 9.80 20.98 24.79
C VAL A 9 8.60 21.23 25.70
N LYS A 10 7.72 20.23 25.83
CA LYS A 10 6.51 20.34 26.67
C LYS A 10 6.13 18.95 27.19
N ASN A 11 5.65 18.86 28.44
CA ASN A 11 5.15 17.60 29.02
C ASN A 11 6.13 16.40 28.94
N LYS A 12 7.44 16.64 29.08
CA LYS A 12 8.50 15.62 28.89
C LYS A 12 8.59 15.04 27.46
N GLU A 13 7.98 15.69 26.48
CA GLU A 13 8.12 15.41 25.05
C GLU A 13 8.95 16.50 24.36
N ILE A 14 9.67 16.11 23.31
CA ILE A 14 10.42 17.00 22.42
C ILE A 14 9.85 16.83 21.01
N THR A 15 9.37 17.92 20.42
CA THR A 15 8.87 17.95 19.04
C THR A 15 9.84 18.75 18.17
N PHE A 16 10.21 18.19 17.01
CA PHE A 16 11.00 18.86 15.98
C PHE A 16 10.09 19.17 14.79
N ASN A 17 9.85 20.44 14.52
CA ASN A 17 9.20 20.87 13.29
C ASN A 17 10.29 21.33 12.32
N ILE A 18 10.28 20.77 11.10
CA ILE A 18 11.25 21.08 10.06
C ILE A 18 10.48 21.74 8.92
N PHE A 19 10.72 23.03 8.70
CA PHE A 19 10.09 23.78 7.63
C PHE A 19 11.12 24.09 6.53
N SER A 20 10.70 23.93 5.29
CA SER A 20 11.45 24.35 4.10
C SER A 20 10.55 25.17 3.20
N ASN A 21 11.13 26.09 2.44
CA ASN A 21 10.46 26.61 1.26
C ASN A 21 10.59 25.57 0.11
N GLU A 22 9.48 25.14 -0.46
CA GLU A 22 9.41 24.13 -1.52
C GLU A 22 9.38 24.74 -2.93
N GLU A 23 9.10 26.03 -3.07
CA GLU A 23 8.80 26.66 -4.37
C GLU A 23 10.01 26.76 -5.33
N GLU A 24 11.24 26.49 -4.88
CA GLU A 24 12.47 26.71 -5.67
C GLU A 24 13.55 25.62 -5.54
N ARG A 25 13.23 24.39 -5.14
CA ARG A 25 14.26 23.33 -5.07
C ARG A 25 14.48 22.67 -6.42
N ASP A 26 15.63 22.95 -7.03
CA ASP A 26 16.19 22.19 -8.15
C ASP A 26 17.60 21.68 -7.79
N PRO A 27 17.88 20.37 -7.85
CA PRO A 27 16.91 19.29 -8.07
C PRO A 27 15.92 19.15 -6.91
N HIS A 28 14.70 18.67 -7.19
CA HIS A 28 13.79 18.18 -6.15
C HIS A 28 13.61 16.67 -6.24
N TYR A 29 13.18 16.08 -5.11
CA TYR A 29 12.92 14.66 -5.00
C TYR A 29 11.48 14.42 -4.53
N GLU A 30 10.81 13.46 -5.16
CA GLU A 30 9.49 13.00 -4.76
C GLU A 30 9.60 11.53 -4.31
N ILE A 31 8.91 11.18 -3.23
CA ILE A 31 8.68 9.79 -2.87
C ILE A 31 7.26 9.43 -3.29
N ARG A 32 7.14 8.47 -4.20
CA ARG A 32 5.85 8.06 -4.77
C ARG A 32 5.70 6.56 -4.74
N SER A 33 4.55 6.09 -4.27
CA SER A 33 4.17 4.69 -4.31
C SER A 33 3.22 4.41 -5.48
N GLU A 34 3.42 3.29 -6.16
CA GLU A 34 2.64 2.84 -7.31
C GLU A 34 2.26 1.37 -7.11
N ILE A 35 1.03 1.00 -7.49
CA ILE A 35 0.63 -0.41 -7.50
C ILE A 35 1.29 -1.08 -8.69
N GLU A 36 2.25 -1.96 -8.42
CA GLU A 36 2.93 -2.77 -9.43
C GLU A 36 2.04 -3.91 -9.92
N LYS A 37 1.38 -4.58 -8.97
CA LYS A 37 0.58 -5.76 -9.26
C LYS A 37 -0.61 -5.89 -8.34
N GLU A 38 -1.76 -6.22 -8.93
CA GLU A 38 -2.93 -6.67 -8.19
C GLU A 38 -2.97 -8.20 -8.11
N ILE A 39 -3.24 -8.75 -6.93
CA ILE A 39 -3.33 -10.18 -6.66
C ILE A 39 -4.81 -10.52 -6.42
N LYS A 40 -5.46 -11.14 -7.41
CA LYS A 40 -6.87 -11.52 -7.30
C LYS A 40 -7.07 -12.69 -6.32
N PRO A 41 -8.15 -12.69 -5.52
CA PRO A 41 -8.47 -13.77 -4.61
C PRO A 41 -8.77 -15.05 -5.37
N LYS A 42 -8.34 -16.20 -4.83
CA LYS A 42 -8.74 -17.51 -5.34
C LYS A 42 -10.08 -17.91 -4.70
N LYS A 43 -10.73 -18.91 -5.28
CA LYS A 43 -11.87 -19.58 -4.63
C LYS A 43 -11.37 -20.74 -3.79
N GLU A 44 -11.81 -20.80 -2.55
CA GLU A 44 -11.60 -21.90 -1.63
C GLU A 44 -12.94 -22.60 -1.41
N ILE A 45 -13.02 -23.88 -1.72
CA ILE A 45 -14.25 -24.67 -1.61
C ILE A 45 -14.17 -25.50 -0.34
N ILE A 46 -15.20 -25.39 0.48
CA ILE A 46 -15.39 -26.21 1.69
C ILE A 46 -16.68 -27.02 1.50
N TYR A 47 -16.60 -28.34 1.63
CA TYR A 47 -17.80 -29.18 1.60
C TYR A 47 -18.55 -29.09 2.92
N ASP A 48 -19.87 -28.95 2.83
CA ASP A 48 -20.75 -28.78 4.00
C ASP A 48 -21.96 -29.72 3.92
N TYR A 49 -21.90 -30.82 4.69
CA TYR A 49 -22.95 -31.84 4.74
C TYR A 49 -24.25 -31.37 5.42
N SER A 50 -24.29 -30.17 5.99
CA SER A 50 -25.53 -29.56 6.49
C SER A 50 -26.30 -28.80 5.40
N LEU A 51 -25.69 -28.59 4.24
CA LEU A 51 -26.32 -27.99 3.08
C LEU A 51 -26.84 -29.08 2.13
N GLU A 52 -27.98 -28.82 1.51
CA GLU A 52 -28.51 -29.63 0.40
C GLU A 52 -27.45 -29.83 -0.69
N GLU A 53 -27.38 -31.04 -1.26
CA GLU A 53 -26.42 -31.39 -2.31
C GLU A 53 -26.41 -30.34 -3.44
N GLY A 54 -25.22 -29.84 -3.76
CA GLY A 54 -25.02 -28.84 -4.82
C GLY A 54 -25.35 -27.39 -4.43
N LYS A 55 -25.96 -27.14 -3.26
CA LYS A 55 -26.22 -25.78 -2.78
C LYS A 55 -24.91 -25.06 -2.46
N MET A 56 -24.71 -23.88 -3.05
CA MET A 56 -23.51 -23.05 -2.84
C MET A 56 -23.82 -21.81 -1.99
N VAL A 57 -22.98 -21.54 -1.00
CA VAL A 57 -23.07 -20.35 -0.15
C VAL A 57 -21.71 -19.68 -0.06
N ILE A 58 -21.64 -18.37 -0.35
CA ILE A 58 -20.42 -17.58 -0.11
C ILE A 58 -20.35 -17.33 1.40
N GLU A 59 -19.40 -17.96 2.07
CA GLU A 59 -19.14 -17.70 3.50
C GLU A 59 -18.36 -16.39 3.67
N LYS A 60 -17.35 -16.17 2.83
CA LYS A 60 -16.49 -14.97 2.88
C LYS A 60 -16.18 -14.47 1.48
N ASN A 61 -16.37 -13.17 1.27
CA ASN A 61 -15.91 -12.51 0.06
C ASN A 61 -14.39 -12.37 0.08
N GLY A 62 -13.75 -12.70 -1.03
CA GLY A 62 -12.33 -12.48 -1.21
C GLY A 62 -11.98 -11.00 -1.28
N VAL A 63 -10.74 -10.69 -0.92
CA VAL A 63 -10.17 -9.34 -0.97
C VAL A 63 -8.89 -9.39 -1.79
N ASN A 64 -8.73 -8.42 -2.69
CA ASN A 64 -7.54 -8.33 -3.52
C ASN A 64 -6.31 -7.99 -2.66
N GLY A 65 -5.19 -8.60 -3.01
CA GLY A 65 -3.87 -8.22 -2.52
C GLY A 65 -3.17 -7.31 -3.52
N TYR A 66 -2.04 -6.74 -3.12
CA TYR A 66 -1.27 -5.79 -3.93
C TYR A 66 0.24 -5.96 -3.69
N ILE A 67 1.02 -5.80 -4.75
CA ILE A 67 2.45 -5.47 -4.65
C ILE A 67 2.55 -3.99 -4.98
N VAL A 68 3.11 -3.21 -4.05
CA VAL A 68 3.26 -1.76 -4.16
C VAL A 68 4.73 -1.41 -4.14
N ASN A 69 5.20 -0.77 -5.21
CA ASN A 69 6.56 -0.29 -5.34
C ASN A 69 6.62 1.18 -4.94
N THR A 70 7.60 1.53 -4.11
CA THR A 70 7.88 2.91 -3.72
C THR A 70 9.16 3.38 -4.37
N TYR A 71 9.08 4.50 -5.07
CA TYR A 71 10.18 5.07 -5.81
C TYR A 71 10.59 6.42 -5.24
N ARG A 72 11.90 6.70 -5.28
CA ARG A 72 12.43 8.05 -5.20
C ARG A 72 12.66 8.58 -6.61
N ILE A 73 12.01 9.67 -6.95
CA ILE A 73 12.07 10.31 -8.26
C ILE A 73 12.83 11.62 -8.10
N ARG A 74 13.91 11.81 -8.87
CA ARG A 74 14.66 13.08 -8.94
C ARG A 74 14.19 13.84 -10.17
N TYR A 75 13.86 15.10 -9.94
CA TYR A 75 13.54 16.05 -10.99
C TYR A 75 14.64 17.09 -11.09
N GLU A 76 14.99 17.44 -12.33
CA GLU A 76 15.86 18.56 -12.69
C GLU A 76 15.19 19.42 -13.75
N ASN A 77 15.12 20.73 -13.51
CA ASN A 77 14.41 21.67 -14.38
C ASN A 77 12.99 21.20 -14.73
N GLY A 78 12.29 20.63 -13.73
CA GLY A 78 10.92 20.10 -13.87
C GLY A 78 10.81 18.77 -14.63
N LYS A 79 11.91 18.12 -15.01
CA LYS A 79 11.92 16.84 -15.72
C LYS A 79 12.46 15.71 -14.84
N ILE A 80 11.84 14.54 -14.93
CA ILE A 80 12.37 13.34 -14.26
C ILE A 80 13.70 12.95 -14.91
N VAL A 81 14.77 12.95 -14.12
CA VAL A 81 16.11 12.51 -14.55
C VAL A 81 16.52 11.18 -13.91
N GLU A 82 15.87 10.78 -12.82
CA GLU A 82 16.15 9.53 -12.13
C GLU A 82 14.89 9.00 -11.44
N LYS A 83 14.65 7.68 -11.51
CA LYS A 83 13.61 6.98 -10.75
C LYS A 83 14.24 5.71 -10.16
N ILE A 84 14.39 5.66 -8.85
CA ILE A 84 15.00 4.53 -8.12
C ILE A 84 13.94 3.84 -7.28
N LEU A 85 13.84 2.51 -7.37
CA LEU A 85 13.04 1.70 -6.46
C LEU A 85 13.71 1.72 -5.08
N VAL A 86 13.00 2.23 -4.07
CA VAL A 86 13.50 2.35 -2.70
C VAL A 86 12.77 1.44 -1.72
N GLY A 87 11.66 0.82 -2.13
CA GLY A 87 10.97 -0.16 -1.31
C GLY A 87 9.88 -0.91 -2.07
N GLU A 88 9.58 -2.11 -1.58
CA GLU A 88 8.47 -2.94 -2.03
C GLU A 88 7.61 -3.30 -0.81
N SER A 89 6.29 -3.26 -0.97
CA SER A 89 5.33 -3.68 0.05
C SER A 89 4.38 -4.71 -0.55
N ILE A 90 4.23 -5.84 0.15
CA ILE A 90 3.37 -6.95 -0.28
C ILE A 90 2.17 -7.06 0.67
N TYR A 91 0.98 -6.81 0.14
CA TYR A 91 -0.30 -7.01 0.80
C TYR A 91 -0.96 -8.27 0.26
N ALA A 92 -1.13 -9.29 1.10
CA ALA A 92 -1.67 -10.58 0.67
C ALA A 92 -3.17 -10.51 0.32
N SER A 93 -3.58 -11.22 -0.74
CA SER A 93 -4.99 -11.43 -1.06
C SER A 93 -5.64 -12.40 -0.07
N LYS A 94 -6.95 -12.24 0.18
CA LYS A 94 -7.75 -13.21 0.94
C LYS A 94 -8.71 -13.92 0.00
N ASN A 95 -8.75 -15.25 0.03
CA ASN A 95 -9.61 -16.03 -0.84
C ASN A 95 -11.10 -15.79 -0.59
N THR A 96 -11.91 -15.98 -1.62
CA THR A 96 -13.36 -16.15 -1.47
C THR A 96 -13.62 -17.56 -0.98
N VAL A 97 -14.28 -17.70 0.17
CA VAL A 97 -14.64 -19.00 0.74
C VAL A 97 -16.07 -19.34 0.32
N VAL A 98 -16.25 -20.47 -0.34
CA VAL A 98 -17.53 -20.99 -0.81
C VAL A 98 -17.80 -22.33 -0.16
N ARG A 99 -18.95 -22.46 0.50
CA ARG A 99 -19.47 -23.74 0.98
C ARG A 99 -20.31 -24.40 -0.08
N ILE A 100 -20.11 -25.70 -0.30
CA ILE A 100 -20.91 -26.50 -1.26
C ILE A 100 -21.48 -27.71 -0.51
N GLY A 101 -22.80 -27.88 -0.58
CA GLY A 101 -23.48 -29.06 -0.06
C GLY A 101 -23.07 -30.32 -0.78
N LYS A 102 -22.82 -31.39 -0.02
CA LYS A 102 -22.37 -32.68 -0.53
C LYS A 102 -23.01 -33.80 0.29
N ASP A 103 -23.35 -34.89 -0.39
CA ASP A 103 -23.83 -36.14 0.20
C ASP A 103 -22.70 -37.03 0.77
#